data_AF-A0A2N6AA31-F1
#
_entry.id   AF-A0A2N6AA31-F1
#
_cell.length_a   1.000
_cell.length_b   1.000
_cell.length_c   1.000
_cell.angle_alpha   90.00
_cell.angle_beta   90.00
_cell.angle_gamma   90.00
#
_symmetry.space_group_name_H-M   'P 1'
#
loop_
_entity.id
_entity.type
_entity.pdbx_description
1 polymer ?
#
loop_
_entity_poly.entity_id
_entity_poly.type
_entity_poly.pdbx_seq_one_letter_code
_entity_poly.pdbx_strand_id
1 'polypeptide(L)'
;MYIQMKDLFLKSRRIFQVSLLFLFVLSLTACDSDSPFCLIPFLCADAEVRHAVDTADPGECEKLSNPDDPNKELSRKNQCFQKVAEKLNDPTVCKMIVGDNVRWNNCFKSVAEGNQDETLCGEINDNDSLMQNCYTDVAISKGDADLCVKGVTTVNKNKCYKEVAVKNKDEGICNSIENDSIKNNCIRYVAIEKEDVKVCEKIADNPRTQAMCINEVAIHKNDPELCKQQIEEDWANDCYYFIATESENSDICSRINDEDDENDCYREIANKKSDPEICNFIINENDRTACYSKIGINTADLSVCDRIIGDNSLARLTRSDCYIGVIEKTGEGEMCMSMNVTDLDKQTCLVKASLRSSDSGFCSNLESNEDKYTCAFNVAYKTQEARHCGLVFPGNQGTRERCIHNIAVKFKDPIVCETVTDLNDRAICLESLKYNQEQK
;
A
#
# COMPACT_ATOMS: atom_id res chain seq x y z
N MET A 1 -14.65 -6.77 4.11
CA MET A 1 -13.56 -7.69 4.53
C MET A 1 -12.78 -8.27 3.33
N TYR A 2 -13.45 -8.76 2.28
CA TYR A 2 -12.79 -9.26 1.05
C TYR A 2 -12.02 -8.16 0.29
N ILE A 3 -12.59 -6.95 0.17
CA ILE A 3 -11.92 -5.76 -0.42
C ILE A 3 -10.64 -5.40 0.34
N GLN A 4 -10.64 -5.48 1.68
CA GLN A 4 -9.45 -5.17 2.49
C GLN A 4 -8.34 -6.23 2.36
N MET A 5 -8.67 -7.51 2.20
CA MET A 5 -7.66 -8.57 2.02
C MET A 5 -7.02 -8.54 0.63
N LYS A 6 -7.77 -8.19 -0.42
CA LYS A 6 -7.25 -8.12 -1.80
C LYS A 6 -6.36 -6.88 -2.01
N ASP A 7 -6.74 -5.75 -1.41
CA ASP A 7 -5.93 -4.52 -1.44
C ASP A 7 -4.59 -4.71 -0.69
N LEU A 8 -4.57 -5.53 0.36
CA LEU A 8 -3.35 -6.03 1.02
C LEU A 8 -2.51 -6.93 0.10
N PHE A 9 -3.14 -7.81 -0.69
CA PHE A 9 -2.43 -8.75 -1.58
C PHE A 9 -1.81 -8.04 -2.81
N LEU A 10 -2.52 -7.08 -3.41
CA LEU A 10 -2.05 -6.30 -4.57
C LEU A 10 -1.02 -5.22 -4.16
N LYS A 11 -1.21 -4.53 -3.02
CA LYS A 11 -0.17 -3.65 -2.46
C LYS A 11 1.06 -4.44 -2.02
N SER A 12 0.90 -5.63 -1.44
CA SER A 12 2.01 -6.52 -1.10
C SER A 12 2.85 -6.86 -2.34
N ARG A 13 2.24 -7.22 -3.48
CA ARG A 13 2.99 -7.59 -4.70
C ARG A 13 3.79 -6.43 -5.30
N ARG A 14 3.25 -5.19 -5.29
CA ARG A 14 3.98 -3.98 -5.74
C ARG A 14 5.04 -3.52 -4.74
N ILE A 15 4.77 -3.60 -3.43
CA ILE A 15 5.74 -3.27 -2.38
C ILE A 15 6.89 -4.30 -2.38
N PHE A 16 6.60 -5.60 -2.55
CA PHE A 16 7.65 -6.63 -2.62
C PHE A 16 8.57 -6.41 -3.81
N GLN A 17 8.06 -6.07 -5.01
CA GLN A 17 8.92 -5.83 -6.18
C GLN A 17 9.78 -4.56 -6.04
N VAL A 18 9.24 -3.47 -5.48
CA VAL A 18 10.00 -2.21 -5.29
C VAL A 18 10.99 -2.32 -4.13
N SER A 19 10.64 -3.00 -3.04
CA SER A 19 11.53 -3.24 -1.91
C SER A 19 12.64 -4.25 -2.24
N LEU A 20 12.39 -5.26 -3.09
CA LEU A 20 13.44 -6.17 -3.57
C LEU A 20 14.45 -5.40 -4.44
N LEU A 21 13.99 -4.52 -5.34
CA LEU A 21 14.85 -3.68 -6.18
C LEU A 21 15.67 -2.67 -5.35
N PHE A 22 15.08 -2.04 -4.33
CA PHE A 22 15.82 -1.11 -3.46
C PHE A 22 16.86 -1.82 -2.58
N LEU A 23 16.56 -3.02 -2.08
CA LEU A 23 17.52 -3.84 -1.33
C LEU A 23 18.63 -4.41 -2.24
N PHE A 24 18.34 -4.70 -3.51
CA PHE A 24 19.34 -5.13 -4.49
C PHE A 24 20.30 -4.00 -4.88
N VAL A 25 19.80 -2.77 -5.04
CA VAL A 25 20.63 -1.61 -5.40
C VAL A 25 21.53 -1.16 -4.23
N LEU A 26 21.04 -1.23 -2.99
CA LEU A 26 21.86 -0.93 -1.80
C LEU A 26 22.90 -2.01 -1.47
N SER A 27 22.70 -3.25 -1.92
CA SER A 27 23.66 -4.34 -1.69
C SER A 27 24.78 -4.38 -2.75
N LEU A 28 24.56 -3.87 -3.96
CA LEU A 28 25.56 -3.88 -5.03
C LEU A 28 26.65 -2.79 -4.91
N THR A 29 26.47 -1.74 -4.10
CA THR A 29 27.45 -0.64 -3.98
C THR A 29 28.40 -0.75 -2.77
N ALA A 30 28.36 -1.85 -2.00
CA ALA A 30 29.10 -1.94 -0.73
C ALA A 30 30.11 -3.12 -0.62
N CYS A 31 30.36 -3.88 -1.68
CA CYS A 31 31.33 -4.98 -1.66
C CYS A 31 32.30 -4.88 -2.84
N ASP A 32 33.30 -4.01 -2.71
CA ASP A 32 34.51 -4.09 -3.51
C ASP A 32 35.45 -5.10 -2.82
N SER A 33 35.85 -6.17 -3.52
CA SER A 33 36.52 -7.34 -2.93
C SER A 33 37.95 -7.08 -2.46
N ASP A 34 38.50 -5.90 -2.75
CA ASP A 34 39.91 -5.55 -2.47
C ASP A 34 40.09 -4.51 -1.36
N SER A 35 39.02 -4.14 -0.63
CA SER A 35 39.08 -3.20 0.48
C SER A 35 39.43 -3.88 1.82
N PRO A 36 40.56 -3.52 2.48
CA PRO A 36 40.96 -4.10 3.77
C PRO A 36 40.16 -3.60 4.99
N PHE A 37 39.11 -2.79 4.80
CA PHE A 37 38.32 -2.21 5.90
C PHE A 37 36.84 -2.63 5.82
N CYS A 38 36.58 -3.91 6.11
CA CYS A 38 35.23 -4.39 6.37
C CYS A 38 34.82 -3.98 7.80
N LEU A 39 34.24 -2.78 7.94
CA LEU A 39 33.84 -2.19 9.24
C LEU A 39 32.74 -2.98 9.99
N ILE A 40 32.21 -4.04 9.38
CA ILE A 40 31.27 -4.96 10.02
C ILE A 40 31.86 -6.38 9.94
N PRO A 41 32.55 -6.86 10.99
CA PRO A 41 33.13 -8.21 11.04
C PRO A 41 32.11 -9.33 10.75
N PHE A 42 30.83 -9.05 10.96
CA PHE A 42 29.73 -9.96 10.67
C PHE A 42 29.46 -10.17 9.17
N LEU A 43 29.79 -9.20 8.30
CA LEU A 43 29.55 -9.30 6.85
C LEU A 43 30.68 -10.00 6.10
N CYS A 44 31.88 -10.07 6.67
CA CYS A 44 33.05 -10.70 6.06
C CYS A 44 33.29 -12.16 6.49
N ALA A 45 32.56 -12.66 7.50
CA ALA A 45 32.71 -14.03 8.00
C ALA A 45 32.36 -15.15 6.99
N ASP A 46 31.82 -14.79 5.82
CA ASP A 46 31.36 -15.71 4.77
C ASP A 46 32.08 -15.53 3.42
N ALA A 47 33.19 -14.77 3.34
CA ALA A 47 33.90 -14.58 2.07
C ALA A 47 34.39 -15.90 1.45
N GLU A 48 34.91 -16.82 2.27
CA GLU A 48 35.38 -18.13 1.82
C GLU A 48 34.22 -19.04 1.36
N VAL A 49 33.11 -19.05 2.11
CA VAL A 49 31.89 -19.78 1.73
C VAL A 49 31.34 -19.24 0.42
N ARG A 50 31.32 -17.91 0.27
CA ARG A 50 30.89 -17.26 -0.97
C ARG A 50 31.80 -17.64 -2.12
N HIS A 51 33.12 -17.62 -1.92
CA HIS A 51 34.08 -18.04 -2.94
C HIS A 51 33.84 -19.48 -3.40
N ALA A 52 33.67 -20.42 -2.47
CA ALA A 52 33.36 -21.82 -2.79
C ALA A 52 32.04 -21.98 -3.56
N VAL A 53 31.01 -21.22 -3.16
CA VAL A 53 29.73 -21.19 -3.89
C VAL A 53 29.91 -20.57 -5.26
N ASP A 54 30.69 -19.50 -5.42
CA ASP A 54 30.92 -18.82 -6.69
C ASP A 54 31.67 -19.71 -7.67
N THR A 55 32.70 -20.42 -7.21
CA THR A 55 33.46 -21.40 -7.99
C THR A 55 32.71 -22.73 -8.19
N ALA A 56 31.67 -22.98 -7.39
CA ALA A 56 30.91 -24.22 -7.37
C ALA A 56 31.82 -25.45 -7.15
N ASP A 57 32.83 -25.31 -6.29
CA ASP A 57 33.79 -26.38 -5.96
C ASP A 57 33.59 -26.86 -4.51
N PRO A 58 33.07 -28.08 -4.30
CA PRO A 58 32.96 -28.68 -2.97
C PRO A 58 34.31 -28.80 -2.24
N GLY A 59 35.42 -28.93 -2.97
CA GLY A 59 36.76 -29.00 -2.39
C GLY A 59 37.17 -27.72 -1.66
N GLU A 60 36.64 -26.56 -2.05
CA GLU A 60 36.85 -25.30 -1.31
C GLU A 60 36.12 -25.29 0.04
N CYS A 61 34.99 -25.99 0.15
CA CYS A 61 34.28 -26.13 1.43
C CYS A 61 35.07 -26.98 2.44
N GLU A 62 35.80 -28.00 2.00
CA GLU A 62 36.65 -28.83 2.88
C GLU A 62 37.79 -28.04 3.53
N LYS A 63 38.30 -27.02 2.82
CA LYS A 63 39.41 -26.16 3.27
C LYS A 63 39.01 -25.16 4.35
N LEU A 64 37.72 -24.93 4.57
CA LEU A 64 37.24 -24.06 5.65
C LEU A 64 37.76 -24.59 6.99
N SER A 65 38.40 -23.74 7.79
CA SER A 65 38.87 -24.14 9.13
C SER A 65 38.47 -23.09 10.16
N ASN A 66 38.20 -23.53 11.38
CA ASN A 66 38.05 -22.62 12.51
C ASN A 66 38.76 -23.23 13.73
N PRO A 67 40.04 -22.89 13.95
CA PRO A 67 40.86 -23.53 14.97
C PRO A 67 40.32 -23.30 16.39
N ASP A 68 39.54 -22.24 16.59
CA ASP A 68 39.04 -21.85 17.91
C ASP A 68 37.75 -22.59 18.30
N ASP A 69 36.97 -23.08 17.33
CA ASP A 69 35.68 -23.75 17.59
C ASP A 69 35.36 -24.79 16.51
N PRO A 70 35.63 -26.08 16.78
CA PRO A 70 35.35 -27.19 15.86
C PRO A 70 33.87 -27.35 15.51
N ASN A 71 32.93 -27.00 16.40
CA ASN A 71 31.50 -27.08 16.10
C ASN A 71 31.10 -26.00 15.11
N LYS A 72 31.67 -24.79 15.26
CA LYS A 72 31.49 -23.70 14.29
C LYS A 72 32.17 -24.02 12.95
N GLU A 73 33.32 -24.68 12.95
CA GLU A 73 33.93 -25.18 11.71
C GLU A 73 32.98 -26.13 10.95
N LEU A 74 32.50 -27.17 11.62
CA LEU A 74 31.60 -28.16 11.03
C LEU A 74 30.31 -27.50 10.50
N SER A 75 29.74 -26.57 11.27
CA SER A 75 28.55 -25.82 10.85
C SER A 75 28.81 -24.96 9.59
N ARG A 76 29.99 -24.30 9.49
CA ARG A 76 30.37 -23.53 8.29
C ARG A 76 30.56 -24.45 7.08
N LYS A 77 31.21 -25.60 7.26
CA LYS A 77 31.38 -26.61 6.20
C LYS A 77 30.04 -27.09 5.67
N ASN A 78 29.14 -27.51 6.56
CA ASN A 78 27.81 -27.99 6.19
C ASN A 78 26.99 -26.92 5.45
N GLN A 79 27.07 -25.65 5.87
CA GLN A 79 26.43 -24.54 5.16
C GLN A 79 27.02 -24.32 3.76
N CYS A 80 28.34 -24.44 3.62
CA CYS A 80 29.02 -24.32 2.33
C CYS A 80 28.59 -25.42 1.36
N PHE A 81 28.65 -26.69 1.81
CA PHE A 81 28.23 -27.83 1.00
C PHE A 81 26.77 -27.72 0.55
N GLN A 82 25.86 -27.32 1.44
CA GLN A 82 24.45 -27.11 1.07
C GLN A 82 24.32 -26.11 -0.10
N LYS A 83 24.94 -24.94 0.01
CA LYS A 83 24.83 -23.90 -1.02
C LYS A 83 25.48 -24.30 -2.35
N VAL A 84 26.62 -25.01 -2.29
CA VAL A 84 27.29 -25.54 -3.49
C VAL A 84 26.42 -26.61 -4.16
N ALA A 85 25.83 -27.52 -3.38
CA ALA A 85 24.91 -28.54 -3.88
C ALA A 85 23.68 -27.93 -4.55
N GLU A 86 23.05 -26.94 -3.93
CA GLU A 86 21.90 -26.19 -4.48
C GLU A 86 22.26 -25.47 -5.78
N LYS A 87 23.47 -24.90 -5.88
CA LYS A 87 23.94 -24.23 -7.11
C LYS A 87 24.20 -25.21 -8.24
N LEU A 88 24.75 -26.38 -7.93
CA LEU A 88 25.07 -27.41 -8.92
C LEU A 88 23.88 -28.32 -9.25
N ASN A 89 22.85 -28.32 -8.40
CA ASN A 89 21.85 -29.39 -8.32
C ASN A 89 22.50 -30.79 -8.23
N ASP A 90 23.58 -30.93 -7.45
CA ASP A 90 24.30 -32.21 -7.30
C ASP A 90 24.02 -32.87 -5.94
N PRO A 91 23.28 -33.99 -5.90
CA PRO A 91 22.96 -34.67 -4.63
C PRO A 91 24.18 -35.33 -3.97
N THR A 92 25.27 -35.56 -4.72
CA THR A 92 26.49 -36.12 -4.14
C THR A 92 27.17 -35.14 -3.17
N VAL A 93 27.03 -33.84 -3.41
CA VAL A 93 27.53 -32.79 -2.51
C VAL A 93 26.70 -32.72 -1.22
N CYS A 94 25.38 -32.98 -1.28
CA CYS A 94 24.56 -33.09 -0.06
C CYS A 94 25.05 -34.21 0.86
N LYS A 95 25.60 -35.30 0.30
CA LYS A 95 26.17 -36.42 1.08
C LYS A 95 27.43 -36.05 1.87
N MET A 96 28.04 -34.90 1.57
CA MET A 96 29.19 -34.36 2.31
C MET A 96 28.80 -33.63 3.60
N ILE A 97 27.51 -33.35 3.83
CA ILE A 97 27.01 -32.75 5.07
C ILE A 97 27.03 -33.82 6.18
N VAL A 98 27.68 -33.53 7.30
CA VAL A 98 27.82 -34.51 8.41
C VAL A 98 27.32 -33.93 9.72
N GLY A 99 26.52 -34.70 10.46
CA GLY A 99 26.06 -34.36 11.82
C GLY A 99 25.02 -33.25 11.91
N ASP A 100 24.53 -32.72 10.78
CA ASP A 100 23.51 -31.68 10.72
C ASP A 100 22.33 -32.14 9.84
N ASN A 101 21.39 -32.84 10.47
CA ASN A 101 20.22 -33.40 9.79
C ASN A 101 19.34 -32.32 9.16
N VAL A 102 19.26 -31.12 9.76
CA VAL A 102 18.43 -30.04 9.24
C VAL A 102 18.97 -29.56 7.90
N ARG A 103 20.29 -29.28 7.81
CA ARG A 103 20.92 -28.89 6.54
C ARG A 103 20.93 -30.03 5.53
N TRP A 104 21.17 -31.27 5.97
CA TRP A 104 21.08 -32.46 5.11
C TRP A 104 19.73 -32.54 4.42
N ASN A 105 18.65 -32.52 5.19
CA ASN A 105 17.30 -32.68 4.67
C ASN A 105 16.92 -31.51 3.74
N ASN A 106 17.27 -30.28 4.10
CA ASN A 106 17.03 -29.11 3.25
C ASN A 106 17.84 -29.17 1.95
N CYS A 107 19.09 -29.64 1.99
CA CYS A 107 19.92 -29.82 0.80
C CYS A 107 19.26 -30.78 -0.20
N PHE A 108 18.91 -31.99 0.26
CA PHE A 108 18.26 -32.98 -0.60
C PHE A 108 16.91 -32.50 -1.13
N LYS A 109 16.12 -31.79 -0.31
CA LYS A 109 14.87 -31.19 -0.74
C LYS A 109 15.09 -30.20 -1.90
N SER A 110 15.98 -29.24 -1.73
CA SER A 110 16.27 -28.22 -2.75
C SER A 110 16.80 -28.85 -4.05
N VAL A 111 17.73 -29.80 -3.93
CA VAL A 111 18.32 -30.48 -5.10
C VAL A 111 17.29 -31.39 -5.80
N ALA A 112 16.42 -32.06 -5.05
CA ALA A 112 15.31 -32.84 -5.63
C ALA A 112 14.38 -31.96 -6.47
N GLU A 113 13.99 -30.78 -5.95
CA GLU A 113 13.16 -29.81 -6.66
C GLU A 113 13.85 -29.27 -7.93
N GLY A 114 15.13 -28.91 -7.81
CA GLY A 114 15.94 -28.39 -8.92
C GLY A 114 16.16 -29.41 -10.04
N ASN A 115 16.36 -30.68 -9.69
CA ASN A 115 16.51 -31.77 -10.66
C ASN A 115 15.18 -32.37 -11.13
N GLN A 116 14.07 -32.03 -10.46
CA GLN A 116 12.78 -32.69 -10.65
C GLN A 116 12.87 -34.22 -10.44
N ASP A 117 13.76 -34.66 -9.56
CA ASP A 117 14.03 -36.07 -9.27
C ASP A 117 13.41 -36.45 -7.91
N GLU A 118 12.28 -37.15 -7.95
CA GLU A 118 11.57 -37.54 -6.74
C GLU A 118 12.31 -38.60 -5.92
N THR A 119 13.28 -39.31 -6.51
CA THR A 119 14.01 -40.38 -5.80
C THR A 119 14.88 -39.80 -4.69
N LEU A 120 15.35 -38.56 -4.87
CA LEU A 120 16.15 -37.82 -3.89
C LEU A 120 15.34 -37.45 -2.64
N CYS A 121 14.01 -37.36 -2.71
CA CYS A 121 13.17 -37.17 -1.53
C CYS A 121 13.25 -38.36 -0.56
N GLY A 122 13.63 -39.56 -1.05
CA GLY A 122 13.85 -40.73 -0.21
C GLY A 122 15.13 -40.69 0.63
N GLU A 123 16.05 -39.76 0.36
CA GLU A 123 17.30 -39.56 1.11
C GLU A 123 17.13 -38.63 2.33
N ILE A 124 15.94 -38.06 2.53
CA ILE A 124 15.61 -37.18 3.66
C ILE A 124 15.41 -38.04 4.92
N ASN A 125 16.17 -37.74 5.97
CA ASN A 125 16.20 -38.49 7.24
C ASN A 125 15.21 -37.97 8.30
N ASP A 126 14.38 -36.98 7.98
CA ASP A 126 13.40 -36.40 8.90
C ASP A 126 12.11 -37.23 9.03
N ASN A 127 11.27 -36.82 9.96
CA ASN A 127 9.86 -37.17 10.02
C ASN A 127 9.16 -36.98 8.66
N ASP A 128 8.08 -37.72 8.50
CA ASP A 128 7.24 -37.75 7.29
C ASP A 128 6.92 -36.36 6.70
N SER A 129 6.85 -35.29 7.50
CA SER A 129 6.46 -33.94 7.05
C SER A 129 7.42 -33.32 6.02
N LEU A 130 8.73 -33.33 6.24
CA LEU A 130 9.67 -32.67 5.34
C LEU A 130 9.83 -33.45 4.03
N MET A 131 9.87 -34.77 4.12
CA MET A 131 9.83 -35.66 2.98
C MET A 131 8.56 -35.46 2.13
N GLN A 132 7.39 -35.30 2.75
CA GLN A 132 6.15 -34.98 2.03
C GLN A 132 6.21 -33.65 1.28
N ASN A 133 6.80 -32.62 1.92
CA ASN A 133 6.98 -31.33 1.28
C ASN A 133 7.93 -31.46 0.07
N CYS A 134 9.00 -32.26 0.19
CA CYS A 134 9.87 -32.57 -0.95
C CYS A 134 9.08 -33.18 -2.11
N TYR A 135 8.30 -34.24 -1.89
CA TYR A 135 7.49 -34.83 -2.95
C TYR A 135 6.48 -33.86 -3.56
N THR A 136 5.89 -32.99 -2.73
CA THR A 136 4.95 -31.96 -3.20
C THR A 136 5.65 -30.93 -4.08
N ASP A 137 6.80 -30.42 -3.67
CA ASP A 137 7.55 -29.41 -4.40
C ASP A 137 8.08 -29.99 -5.73
N VAL A 138 8.57 -31.24 -5.72
CA VAL A 138 8.95 -31.96 -6.95
C VAL A 138 7.75 -32.19 -7.87
N ALA A 139 6.60 -32.64 -7.34
CA ALA A 139 5.37 -32.83 -8.12
C ALA A 139 4.94 -31.54 -8.81
N ILE A 140 4.95 -30.42 -8.08
CA ILE A 140 4.64 -29.09 -8.62
C ILE A 140 5.69 -28.68 -9.65
N SER A 141 6.98 -28.80 -9.36
CA SER A 141 8.07 -28.44 -10.28
C SER A 141 7.97 -29.22 -11.60
N LYS A 142 7.72 -30.53 -11.53
CA LYS A 142 7.59 -31.44 -12.68
C LYS A 142 6.24 -31.33 -13.40
N GLY A 143 5.19 -30.88 -12.71
CA GLY A 143 3.82 -30.95 -13.21
C GLY A 143 3.26 -32.38 -13.22
N ASP A 144 3.71 -33.23 -12.30
CA ASP A 144 3.39 -34.66 -12.25
C ASP A 144 2.47 -34.95 -11.07
N ALA A 145 1.18 -35.12 -11.34
CA ALA A 145 0.16 -35.33 -10.31
C ALA A 145 0.28 -36.69 -9.63
N ASP A 146 0.87 -37.70 -10.29
CA ASP A 146 1.00 -39.04 -9.72
C ASP A 146 1.93 -39.03 -8.50
N LEU A 147 2.86 -38.08 -8.42
CA LEU A 147 3.72 -37.89 -7.25
C LEU A 147 2.96 -37.39 -6.02
N CYS A 148 1.80 -36.74 -6.19
CA CYS A 148 1.00 -36.27 -5.06
C CYS A 148 0.46 -37.42 -4.19
N VAL A 149 0.36 -38.64 -4.71
CA VAL A 149 -0.04 -39.83 -3.92
C VAL A 149 0.95 -40.16 -2.81
N LYS A 150 2.22 -39.76 -2.97
CA LYS A 150 3.31 -39.98 -2.00
C LYS A 150 3.23 -39.05 -0.78
N GLY A 151 2.34 -38.06 -0.79
CA GLY A 151 1.99 -37.30 0.42
C GLY A 151 1.39 -38.23 1.49
N VAL A 152 1.66 -38.01 2.78
CA VAL A 152 1.12 -38.89 3.84
C VAL A 152 -0.23 -38.38 4.34
N THR A 153 -0.37 -37.07 4.51
CA THR A 153 -1.63 -36.49 5.00
C THR A 153 -2.56 -36.10 3.85
N THR A 154 -3.87 -36.31 4.03
CA THR A 154 -4.91 -35.88 3.08
C THR A 154 -4.80 -34.38 2.76
N VAL A 155 -4.42 -33.55 3.74
CA VAL A 155 -4.25 -32.10 3.54
C VAL A 155 -3.12 -31.80 2.55
N ASN A 156 -1.95 -32.43 2.71
CA ASN A 156 -0.82 -32.21 1.81
C ASN A 156 -1.10 -32.77 0.41
N LYS A 157 -1.76 -33.94 0.30
CA LYS A 157 -2.20 -34.50 -0.98
C LYS A 157 -3.10 -33.52 -1.73
N ASN A 158 -4.14 -33.03 -1.07
CA ASN A 158 -5.10 -32.10 -1.66
C ASN A 158 -4.44 -30.78 -2.09
N LYS A 159 -3.48 -30.27 -1.30
CA LYS A 159 -2.69 -29.10 -1.67
C LYS A 159 -1.83 -29.37 -2.90
N CYS A 160 -1.11 -30.50 -2.94
CA CYS A 160 -0.28 -30.90 -4.06
C CYS A 160 -1.09 -30.98 -5.36
N TYR A 161 -2.20 -31.73 -5.37
CA TYR A 161 -3.05 -31.85 -6.56
C TYR A 161 -3.56 -30.50 -7.04
N LYS A 162 -3.96 -29.61 -6.12
CA LYS A 162 -4.39 -28.25 -6.47
C LYS A 162 -3.29 -27.48 -7.20
N GLU A 163 -2.09 -27.39 -6.63
CA GLU A 163 -1.00 -26.60 -7.23
C GLU A 163 -0.54 -27.19 -8.58
N VAL A 164 -0.49 -28.52 -8.71
CA VAL A 164 -0.18 -29.20 -9.99
C VAL A 164 -1.27 -28.93 -11.03
N ALA A 165 -2.55 -29.03 -10.65
CA ALA A 165 -3.69 -28.75 -11.54
C ALA A 165 -3.63 -27.33 -12.10
N VAL A 166 -3.38 -26.34 -11.23
CA VAL A 166 -3.27 -24.92 -11.61
C VAL A 166 -2.09 -24.69 -12.55
N LYS A 167 -0.91 -25.21 -12.20
CA LYS A 167 0.29 -25.08 -13.04
C LYS A 167 0.08 -25.69 -14.44
N ASN A 168 -0.53 -26.86 -14.51
CA ASN A 168 -0.78 -27.55 -15.78
C ASN A 168 -2.02 -27.06 -16.51
N LYS A 169 -2.83 -26.20 -15.88
CA LYS A 169 -4.14 -25.77 -16.38
C LYS A 169 -5.06 -26.97 -16.68
N ASP A 170 -4.99 -28.02 -15.87
CA ASP A 170 -5.74 -29.26 -16.03
C ASP A 170 -6.69 -29.48 -14.85
N GLU A 171 -7.96 -29.17 -15.07
CA GLU A 171 -9.01 -29.32 -14.06
C GLU A 171 -9.36 -30.78 -13.78
N GLY A 172 -8.94 -31.72 -14.63
CA GLY A 172 -9.08 -33.15 -14.42
C GLY A 172 -8.36 -33.62 -13.14
N ILE A 173 -7.21 -33.03 -12.85
CA ILE A 173 -6.40 -33.30 -11.65
C ILE A 173 -7.15 -32.91 -10.36
N CYS A 174 -8.00 -31.89 -10.41
CA CYS A 174 -8.82 -31.49 -9.26
C CYS A 174 -9.78 -32.60 -8.79
N ASN A 175 -10.12 -33.57 -9.64
CA ASN A 175 -10.99 -34.70 -9.25
C ASN A 175 -10.34 -35.66 -8.26
N SER A 176 -9.00 -35.63 -8.13
CA SER A 176 -8.25 -36.42 -7.14
C SER A 176 -8.27 -35.82 -5.73
N ILE A 177 -8.90 -34.67 -5.54
CA ILE A 177 -9.01 -33.98 -4.25
C ILE A 177 -10.25 -34.49 -3.51
N GLU A 178 -10.06 -35.07 -2.33
CA GLU A 178 -11.13 -35.66 -1.51
C GLU A 178 -12.02 -34.59 -0.84
N ASN A 179 -11.47 -33.42 -0.53
CA ASN A 179 -12.20 -32.36 0.15
C ASN A 179 -12.87 -31.42 -0.86
N ASP A 180 -14.21 -31.40 -0.90
CA ASP A 180 -14.99 -30.62 -1.87
C ASP A 180 -14.68 -29.12 -1.86
N SER A 181 -14.41 -28.53 -0.70
CA SER A 181 -14.03 -27.11 -0.60
C SER A 181 -12.68 -26.84 -1.26
N ILE A 182 -11.69 -27.71 -1.06
CA ILE A 182 -10.38 -27.60 -1.73
C ILE A 182 -10.51 -27.89 -3.22
N LYS A 183 -11.34 -28.88 -3.60
CA LYS A 183 -11.63 -29.25 -4.98
C LYS A 183 -12.26 -28.10 -5.76
N ASN A 184 -13.29 -27.47 -5.21
CA ASN A 184 -13.96 -26.33 -5.84
C ASN A 184 -13.00 -25.14 -5.99
N ASN A 185 -12.13 -24.90 -5.00
CA ASN A 185 -11.07 -23.90 -5.12
C ASN A 185 -10.05 -24.27 -6.21
N CYS A 186 -9.65 -25.54 -6.33
CA CYS A 186 -8.78 -26.02 -7.40
C CYS A 186 -9.38 -25.72 -8.79
N ILE A 187 -10.64 -26.12 -9.00
CA ILE A 187 -11.38 -25.88 -10.25
C ILE A 187 -11.42 -24.38 -10.55
N ARG A 188 -11.72 -23.55 -9.54
CA ARG A 188 -11.73 -22.09 -9.67
C ARG A 188 -10.39 -21.52 -10.13
N TYR A 189 -9.27 -21.90 -9.50
CA TYR A 189 -7.96 -21.39 -9.92
C TYR A 189 -7.56 -21.86 -11.31
N VAL A 190 -7.89 -23.11 -11.67
CA VAL A 190 -7.65 -23.61 -13.03
C VAL A 190 -8.48 -22.83 -14.06
N ALA A 191 -9.74 -22.50 -13.77
CA ALA A 191 -10.59 -21.71 -14.64
C ALA A 191 -9.99 -20.33 -14.93
N ILE A 192 -9.42 -19.68 -13.90
CA ILE A 192 -8.75 -18.38 -14.01
C ILE A 192 -7.51 -18.49 -14.89
N GLU A 193 -6.60 -19.44 -14.61
CA GLU A 193 -5.39 -19.62 -15.40
C GLU A 193 -5.67 -20.02 -16.86
N LYS A 194 -6.79 -20.71 -17.12
CA LYS A 194 -7.26 -21.05 -18.47
C LYS A 194 -8.02 -19.92 -19.16
N GLU A 195 -8.49 -18.92 -18.43
CA GLU A 195 -9.47 -17.93 -18.86
C GLU A 195 -10.75 -18.58 -19.45
N ASP A 196 -11.14 -19.75 -18.91
CA ASP A 196 -12.28 -20.54 -19.42
C ASP A 196 -13.38 -20.68 -18.37
N VAL A 197 -14.45 -19.91 -18.56
CA VAL A 197 -15.62 -19.87 -17.69
C VAL A 197 -16.36 -21.21 -17.61
N LYS A 198 -16.25 -22.07 -18.64
CA LYS A 198 -16.90 -23.39 -18.65
C LYS A 198 -16.31 -24.32 -17.60
N VAL A 199 -15.07 -24.08 -17.16
CA VAL A 199 -14.47 -24.82 -16.04
C VAL A 199 -15.24 -24.53 -14.74
N CYS A 200 -15.78 -23.32 -14.55
CA CYS A 200 -16.59 -22.96 -13.38
C CYS A 200 -17.90 -23.76 -13.31
N GLU A 201 -18.45 -24.23 -14.44
CA GLU A 201 -19.66 -25.08 -14.48
C GLU A 201 -19.48 -26.42 -13.75
N LYS A 202 -18.22 -26.84 -13.51
CA LYS A 202 -17.89 -28.06 -12.77
C LYS A 202 -18.08 -27.91 -11.25
N ILE A 203 -18.37 -26.71 -10.75
CA ILE A 203 -18.65 -26.42 -9.33
C ILE A 203 -20.17 -26.53 -9.10
N ALA A 204 -20.70 -27.75 -9.06
CA ALA A 204 -22.15 -27.98 -9.03
C ALA A 204 -22.79 -27.71 -7.65
N ASP A 205 -22.10 -28.06 -6.57
CA ASP A 205 -22.72 -28.11 -5.22
C ASP A 205 -22.58 -26.79 -4.43
N ASN A 206 -22.04 -25.74 -5.05
CA ASN A 206 -21.83 -24.45 -4.39
C ASN A 206 -22.00 -23.26 -5.37
N PRO A 207 -23.23 -22.78 -5.57
CA PRO A 207 -23.54 -21.66 -6.48
C PRO A 207 -22.72 -20.41 -6.18
N ARG A 208 -22.46 -20.12 -4.89
CA ARG A 208 -21.65 -18.99 -4.48
C ARG A 208 -20.21 -19.12 -4.95
N THR A 209 -19.58 -20.29 -4.80
CA THR A 209 -18.21 -20.52 -5.28
C THR A 209 -18.14 -20.54 -6.81
N GLN A 210 -19.16 -21.06 -7.48
CA GLN A 210 -19.29 -20.99 -8.93
C GLN A 210 -19.35 -19.54 -9.42
N ALA A 211 -20.17 -18.70 -8.79
CA ALA A 211 -20.27 -17.29 -9.14
C ALA A 211 -18.97 -16.53 -8.92
N MET A 212 -18.30 -16.77 -7.78
CA MET A 212 -16.96 -16.21 -7.53
C MET A 212 -15.94 -16.66 -8.60
N CYS A 213 -16.01 -17.90 -9.06
CA CYS A 213 -15.16 -18.40 -10.14
C CYS A 213 -15.39 -17.62 -11.44
N ILE A 214 -16.65 -17.49 -11.87
CA ILE A 214 -17.02 -16.76 -13.09
C ILE A 214 -16.57 -15.29 -13.00
N ASN A 215 -16.79 -14.62 -11.87
CA ASN A 215 -16.36 -13.23 -11.66
C ASN A 215 -14.86 -13.07 -11.78
N GLU A 216 -14.07 -13.97 -11.19
CA GLU A 216 -12.61 -13.88 -11.26
C GLU A 216 -12.07 -14.17 -12.66
N VAL A 217 -12.70 -15.08 -13.42
CA VAL A 217 -12.38 -15.27 -14.85
C VAL A 217 -12.72 -14.01 -15.66
N ALA A 218 -13.90 -13.41 -15.42
CA ALA A 218 -14.34 -12.19 -16.09
C ALA A 218 -13.41 -11.00 -15.83
N ILE A 219 -12.97 -10.83 -14.59
CA ILE A 219 -11.98 -9.81 -14.19
C ILE A 219 -10.63 -10.10 -14.84
N HIS A 220 -10.15 -11.34 -14.79
CA HIS A 220 -8.83 -11.66 -15.33
C HIS A 220 -8.76 -11.44 -16.85
N LYS A 221 -9.83 -11.80 -17.56
CA LYS A 221 -9.98 -11.63 -19.01
C LYS A 221 -10.37 -10.20 -19.41
N ASN A 222 -10.79 -9.38 -18.45
CA ASN A 222 -11.41 -8.07 -18.67
C ASN A 222 -12.61 -8.14 -19.65
N ASP A 223 -13.48 -9.14 -19.46
CA ASP A 223 -14.60 -9.45 -20.35
C ASP A 223 -15.93 -9.34 -19.61
N PRO A 224 -16.60 -8.17 -19.63
CA PRO A 224 -17.85 -7.96 -18.90
C PRO A 224 -19.02 -8.79 -19.43
N GLU A 225 -18.94 -9.37 -20.63
CA GLU A 225 -20.00 -10.25 -21.13
C GLU A 225 -20.13 -11.54 -20.31
N LEU A 226 -19.06 -11.95 -19.61
CA LEU A 226 -19.09 -13.11 -18.74
C LEU A 226 -19.95 -12.90 -17.48
N CYS A 227 -20.13 -11.66 -17.02
CA CYS A 227 -20.98 -11.35 -15.87
C CYS A 227 -22.46 -11.70 -16.11
N LYS A 228 -22.90 -11.76 -17.38
CA LYS A 228 -24.28 -12.16 -17.74
C LYS A 228 -24.58 -13.64 -17.48
N GLN A 229 -23.56 -14.46 -17.21
CA GLN A 229 -23.71 -15.88 -16.94
C GLN A 229 -24.09 -16.15 -15.47
N GLN A 230 -24.10 -15.11 -14.62
CA GLN A 230 -24.52 -15.22 -13.24
C GLN A 230 -26.04 -15.41 -13.13
N ILE A 231 -26.45 -16.25 -12.18
CA ILE A 231 -27.86 -16.52 -11.90
C ILE A 231 -28.44 -15.43 -10.99
N GLU A 232 -27.66 -14.99 -10.00
CA GLU A 232 -28.07 -13.97 -9.03
C GLU A 232 -27.59 -12.59 -9.49
N GLU A 233 -28.51 -11.62 -9.45
CA GLU A 233 -28.30 -10.25 -9.89
C GLU A 233 -27.19 -9.54 -9.11
N ASP A 234 -27.17 -9.69 -7.79
CA ASP A 234 -26.13 -9.12 -6.91
C ASP A 234 -24.72 -9.54 -7.35
N TRP A 235 -24.54 -10.80 -7.76
CA TRP A 235 -23.23 -11.30 -8.20
C TRP A 235 -22.83 -10.77 -9.58
N ALA A 236 -23.81 -10.48 -10.43
CA ALA A 236 -23.58 -9.80 -11.71
C ALA A 236 -23.18 -8.34 -11.49
N ASN A 237 -23.86 -7.64 -10.57
CA ASN A 237 -23.52 -6.27 -10.18
C ASN A 237 -22.09 -6.17 -9.65
N ASP A 238 -21.72 -7.03 -8.68
CA ASP A 238 -20.35 -7.16 -8.17
C ASP A 238 -19.34 -7.39 -9.30
N CYS A 239 -19.66 -8.28 -10.25
CA CYS A 239 -18.81 -8.60 -11.39
C CYS A 239 -18.53 -7.36 -12.25
N TYR A 240 -19.58 -6.65 -12.67
CA TYR A 240 -19.44 -5.43 -13.46
C TYR A 240 -18.66 -4.35 -12.71
N TYR A 241 -18.97 -4.15 -11.42
CA TYR A 241 -18.26 -3.20 -10.56
C TYR A 241 -16.75 -3.45 -10.54
N PHE A 242 -16.33 -4.69 -10.28
CA PHE A 242 -14.89 -5.02 -10.21
C PHE A 242 -14.19 -4.87 -11.56
N ILE A 243 -14.83 -5.28 -12.65
CA ILE A 243 -14.24 -5.10 -13.99
C ILE A 243 -14.11 -3.62 -14.33
N ALA A 244 -15.17 -2.83 -14.10
CA ALA A 244 -15.19 -1.40 -14.37
C ALA A 244 -14.08 -0.67 -13.59
N THR A 245 -13.91 -0.98 -12.31
CA THR A 245 -12.97 -0.31 -11.41
C THR A 245 -11.51 -0.73 -11.60
N GLU A 246 -11.23 -1.98 -12.00
CA GLU A 246 -9.87 -2.47 -12.30
C GLU A 246 -9.40 -2.06 -13.70
N SER A 247 -10.30 -2.05 -14.69
CA SER A 247 -10.02 -1.58 -16.05
C SER A 247 -10.16 -0.07 -16.22
N GLU A 248 -10.65 0.60 -15.18
CA GLU A 248 -11.06 2.01 -15.17
C GLU A 248 -12.05 2.37 -16.31
N ASN A 249 -12.85 1.42 -16.79
CA ASN A 249 -13.82 1.65 -17.86
C ASN A 249 -15.21 1.96 -17.29
N SER A 250 -15.58 3.25 -17.29
CA SER A 250 -16.86 3.71 -16.73
C SER A 250 -18.08 3.21 -17.50
N ASP A 251 -17.95 2.86 -18.79
CA ASP A 251 -19.08 2.38 -19.60
C ASP A 251 -19.66 1.07 -19.04
N ILE A 252 -18.87 0.31 -18.28
CA ILE A 252 -19.29 -0.94 -17.65
C ILE A 252 -20.22 -0.69 -16.45
N CYS A 253 -20.09 0.45 -15.75
CA CYS A 253 -20.94 0.77 -14.59
C CYS A 253 -22.43 0.82 -14.98
N SER A 254 -22.76 1.28 -16.20
CA SER A 254 -24.13 1.31 -16.74
C SER A 254 -24.81 -0.07 -16.89
N ARG A 255 -24.07 -1.15 -16.65
CA ARG A 255 -24.56 -2.54 -16.69
C ARG A 255 -24.93 -3.08 -15.30
N ILE A 256 -24.65 -2.31 -14.26
CA ILE A 256 -25.05 -2.61 -12.89
C ILE A 256 -26.53 -2.23 -12.75
N ASN A 257 -27.34 -3.15 -12.24
CA ASN A 257 -28.78 -2.92 -12.12
C ASN A 257 -29.17 -2.22 -10.82
N ASP A 258 -28.35 -2.35 -9.77
CA ASP A 258 -28.54 -1.66 -8.50
C ASP A 258 -28.02 -0.21 -8.61
N GLU A 259 -28.88 0.76 -8.32
CA GLU A 259 -28.58 2.19 -8.49
C GLU A 259 -27.45 2.65 -7.54
N ASP A 260 -27.41 2.14 -6.31
CA ASP A 260 -26.40 2.52 -5.33
C ASP A 260 -25.03 1.97 -5.77
N ASP A 261 -24.96 0.70 -6.19
CA ASP A 261 -23.74 0.09 -6.72
C ASP A 261 -23.26 0.76 -8.03
N GLU A 262 -24.19 1.17 -8.91
CA GLU A 262 -23.88 1.91 -10.14
C GLU A 262 -23.24 3.27 -9.82
N ASN A 263 -23.85 4.03 -8.90
CA ASN A 263 -23.33 5.32 -8.44
C ASN A 263 -21.95 5.18 -7.80
N ASP A 264 -21.77 4.15 -6.96
CA ASP A 264 -20.51 3.82 -6.32
C ASP A 264 -19.41 3.49 -7.35
N CYS A 265 -19.76 2.73 -8.39
CA CYS A 265 -18.86 2.38 -9.49
C CYS A 265 -18.33 3.61 -10.22
N TYR A 266 -19.22 4.51 -10.67
CA TYR A 266 -18.79 5.76 -11.33
C TYR A 266 -17.94 6.63 -10.40
N ARG A 267 -18.35 6.75 -9.13
CA ARG A 267 -17.62 7.56 -8.13
C ARG A 267 -16.21 7.03 -7.90
N GLU A 268 -16.00 5.71 -7.81
CA GLU A 268 -14.67 5.14 -7.63
C GLU A 268 -13.78 5.41 -8.85
N ILE A 269 -14.29 5.20 -10.07
CA ILE A 269 -13.53 5.42 -11.31
C ILE A 269 -13.20 6.91 -11.49
N ALA A 270 -14.16 7.80 -11.26
CA ALA A 270 -13.97 9.25 -11.32
C ALA A 270 -12.85 9.71 -10.38
N ASN A 271 -12.80 9.15 -9.16
CA ASN A 271 -11.74 9.44 -8.19
C ASN A 271 -10.37 8.87 -8.61
N LYS A 272 -10.32 7.62 -9.11
CA LYS A 272 -9.08 6.98 -9.59
C LYS A 272 -8.46 7.76 -10.75
N LYS A 273 -9.28 8.15 -11.73
CA LYS A 273 -8.87 8.93 -12.90
C LYS A 273 -8.72 10.42 -12.63
N SER A 274 -9.25 10.91 -11.51
CA SER A 274 -9.42 12.34 -11.25
C SER A 274 -10.17 13.05 -12.38
N ASP A 275 -11.16 12.37 -12.98
CA ASP A 275 -11.94 12.87 -14.11
C ASP A 275 -13.35 13.27 -13.66
N PRO A 276 -13.65 14.58 -13.57
CA PRO A 276 -14.96 15.07 -13.13
C PRO A 276 -16.08 14.78 -14.13
N GLU A 277 -15.79 14.49 -15.41
CA GLU A 277 -16.86 14.18 -16.37
C GLU A 277 -17.59 12.88 -16.02
N ILE A 278 -16.90 11.95 -15.36
CA ILE A 278 -17.49 10.68 -14.93
C ILE A 278 -18.56 10.88 -13.85
N CYS A 279 -18.43 11.92 -13.01
CA CYS A 279 -19.46 12.24 -12.01
C CYS A 279 -20.82 12.59 -12.65
N ASN A 280 -20.86 13.01 -13.93
CA ASN A 280 -22.13 13.30 -14.61
C ASN A 280 -23.03 12.07 -14.76
N PHE A 281 -22.45 10.86 -14.74
CA PHE A 281 -23.19 9.61 -14.88
C PHE A 281 -23.82 9.13 -13.56
N ILE A 282 -23.48 9.76 -12.43
CA ILE A 282 -24.07 9.45 -11.12
C ILE A 282 -25.50 10.01 -11.07
N ILE A 283 -26.46 9.11 -10.85
CA ILE A 283 -27.90 9.38 -10.81
C ILE A 283 -28.24 10.14 -9.52
N ASN A 284 -27.76 9.64 -8.38
CA ASN A 284 -28.01 10.25 -7.08
C ASN A 284 -27.30 11.61 -6.95
N GLU A 285 -28.07 12.68 -6.73
CA GLU A 285 -27.55 14.05 -6.67
C GLU A 285 -26.55 14.27 -5.54
N ASN A 286 -26.72 13.58 -4.40
CA ASN A 286 -25.82 13.71 -3.25
C ASN A 286 -24.48 13.03 -3.55
N ASP A 287 -24.49 11.82 -4.12
CA ASP A 287 -23.28 11.12 -4.51
C ASP A 287 -22.53 11.85 -5.61
N ARG A 288 -23.25 12.42 -6.58
CA ARG A 288 -22.67 13.25 -7.64
C ARG A 288 -21.97 14.48 -7.05
N THR A 289 -22.64 15.16 -6.12
CA THR A 289 -22.09 16.32 -5.41
C THR A 289 -20.83 15.95 -4.61
N ALA A 290 -20.85 14.81 -3.91
CA ALA A 290 -19.69 14.30 -3.19
C ALA A 290 -18.54 13.92 -4.14
N CYS A 291 -18.85 13.35 -5.31
CA CYS A 291 -17.89 13.01 -6.37
C CYS A 291 -17.12 14.26 -6.85
N TYR A 292 -17.83 15.32 -7.28
CA TYR A 292 -17.18 16.57 -7.69
C TYR A 292 -16.37 17.19 -6.57
N SER A 293 -16.91 17.23 -5.35
CA SER A 293 -16.21 17.81 -4.21
C SER A 293 -14.88 17.10 -3.96
N LYS A 294 -14.89 15.77 -3.96
CA LYS A 294 -13.68 14.97 -3.76
C LYS A 294 -12.65 15.20 -4.87
N ILE A 295 -13.08 15.22 -6.14
CA ILE A 295 -12.18 15.43 -7.28
C ILE A 295 -11.62 16.84 -7.28
N GLY A 296 -12.45 17.87 -7.05
CA GLY A 296 -12.01 19.26 -6.97
C GLY A 296 -10.93 19.42 -5.90
N ILE A 297 -11.16 18.91 -4.69
CA ILE A 297 -10.15 18.90 -3.62
C ILE A 297 -8.90 18.12 -4.05
N ASN A 298 -9.03 16.95 -4.66
CA ASN A 298 -7.89 16.11 -5.03
C ASN A 298 -7.00 16.76 -6.10
N THR A 299 -7.62 17.35 -7.12
CA THR A 299 -6.96 17.99 -8.27
C THR A 299 -6.58 19.44 -8.01
N ALA A 300 -7.09 20.03 -6.92
CA ALA A 300 -7.00 21.46 -6.64
C ALA A 300 -7.62 22.35 -7.75
N ASP A 301 -8.64 21.84 -8.44
CA ASP A 301 -9.35 22.55 -9.50
C ASP A 301 -10.70 23.07 -9.00
N LEU A 302 -10.81 24.39 -8.86
CA LEU A 302 -12.04 25.06 -8.44
C LEU A 302 -13.18 24.95 -9.45
N SER A 303 -12.86 24.83 -10.74
CA SER A 303 -13.90 24.70 -11.77
C SER A 303 -14.71 23.41 -11.60
N VAL A 304 -14.16 22.42 -10.88
CA VAL A 304 -14.89 21.22 -10.48
C VAL A 304 -15.87 21.52 -9.35
N CYS A 305 -15.50 22.36 -8.38
CA CYS A 305 -16.42 22.79 -7.31
C CYS A 305 -17.62 23.56 -7.87
N ASP A 306 -17.43 24.33 -8.94
CA ASP A 306 -18.50 25.07 -9.64
C ASP A 306 -19.58 24.13 -10.23
N ARG A 307 -19.24 22.86 -10.50
CA ARG A 307 -20.16 21.85 -11.04
C ARG A 307 -21.10 21.26 -10.00
N ILE A 308 -20.86 21.49 -8.71
CA ILE A 308 -21.79 21.11 -7.65
C ILE A 308 -23.01 22.01 -7.78
N ILE A 309 -24.10 21.54 -8.36
CA ILE A 309 -25.36 22.29 -8.56
C ILE A 309 -26.39 21.82 -7.53
N GLY A 310 -27.24 22.73 -7.05
CA GLY A 310 -28.31 22.43 -6.11
C GLY A 310 -28.53 23.58 -5.14
N ASP A 311 -29.81 23.83 -4.80
CA ASP A 311 -30.21 24.84 -3.81
C ASP A 311 -30.52 24.25 -2.44
N ASN A 312 -30.49 22.92 -2.33
CA ASN A 312 -30.66 22.25 -1.05
C ASN A 312 -29.47 22.57 -0.13
N SER A 313 -29.70 22.49 1.19
CA SER A 313 -28.69 22.86 2.19
C SER A 313 -27.43 22.01 2.10
N LEU A 314 -27.56 20.75 1.67
CA LEU A 314 -26.42 19.83 1.55
C LEU A 314 -25.51 20.23 0.39
N ALA A 315 -26.04 20.48 -0.81
CA ALA A 315 -25.26 20.90 -1.97
C ALA A 315 -24.50 22.21 -1.73
N ARG A 316 -25.13 23.18 -1.04
CA ARG A 316 -24.46 24.43 -0.64
C ARG A 316 -23.30 24.18 0.31
N LEU A 317 -23.52 23.34 1.33
CA LEU A 317 -22.50 22.97 2.29
C LEU A 317 -21.33 22.23 1.61
N THR A 318 -21.63 21.21 0.81
CA THR A 318 -20.60 20.43 0.10
C THR A 318 -19.83 21.26 -0.91
N ARG A 319 -20.48 22.24 -1.56
CA ARG A 319 -19.80 23.20 -2.44
C ARG A 319 -18.82 24.07 -1.64
N SER A 320 -19.25 24.63 -0.51
CA SER A 320 -18.38 25.39 0.39
C SER A 320 -17.17 24.56 0.84
N ASP A 321 -17.41 23.32 1.27
CA ASP A 321 -16.37 22.38 1.70
C ASP A 321 -15.36 22.07 0.57
N CYS A 322 -15.84 21.96 -0.67
CA CYS A 322 -14.98 21.76 -1.85
C CYS A 322 -13.99 22.91 -2.02
N TYR A 323 -14.48 24.15 -2.10
CA TYR A 323 -13.61 25.33 -2.25
C TYR A 323 -12.61 25.44 -1.10
N ILE A 324 -13.09 25.27 0.13
CA ILE A 324 -12.25 25.34 1.32
C ILE A 324 -11.15 24.28 1.25
N GLY A 325 -11.47 23.03 0.88
CA GLY A 325 -10.50 21.96 0.76
C GLY A 325 -9.48 22.17 -0.36
N VAL A 326 -9.86 22.80 -1.47
CA VAL A 326 -8.92 23.21 -2.54
C VAL A 326 -7.96 24.28 -2.02
N ILE A 327 -8.48 25.30 -1.34
CA ILE A 327 -7.70 26.44 -0.84
C ILE A 327 -6.76 26.02 0.29
N GLU A 328 -7.14 25.04 1.11
CA GLU A 328 -6.24 24.43 2.09
C GLU A 328 -5.04 23.75 1.43
N LYS A 329 -5.17 23.25 0.19
CA LYS A 329 -4.05 22.67 -0.56
C LYS A 329 -3.21 23.74 -1.24
N THR A 330 -3.82 24.67 -1.97
CA THR A 330 -3.13 25.65 -2.83
C THR A 330 -2.63 26.88 -2.08
N GLY A 331 -3.40 27.37 -1.09
CA GLY A 331 -3.16 28.64 -0.43
C GLY A 331 -3.65 29.87 -1.23
N GLU A 332 -4.37 29.67 -2.34
CA GLU A 332 -4.83 30.76 -3.22
C GLU A 332 -6.09 31.44 -2.65
N GLY A 333 -5.90 32.37 -1.70
CA GLY A 333 -6.99 33.00 -0.95
C GLY A 333 -7.83 34.03 -1.70
N GLU A 334 -7.37 34.52 -2.86
CA GLU A 334 -8.12 35.51 -3.67
C GLU A 334 -9.48 34.95 -4.10
N MET A 335 -9.55 33.63 -4.28
CA MET A 335 -10.75 32.92 -4.71
C MET A 335 -11.87 32.97 -3.66
N CYS A 336 -11.53 33.05 -2.35
CA CYS A 336 -12.53 33.14 -1.27
C CYS A 336 -13.49 34.32 -1.45
N MET A 337 -13.03 35.42 -2.06
CA MET A 337 -13.85 36.62 -2.27
C MET A 337 -14.85 36.47 -3.42
N SER A 338 -14.57 35.58 -4.36
CA SER A 338 -15.41 35.33 -5.53
C SER A 338 -16.49 34.26 -5.32
N MET A 339 -16.42 33.53 -4.19
CA MET A 339 -17.33 32.42 -3.91
C MET A 339 -18.76 32.89 -3.64
N ASN A 340 -19.73 32.26 -4.29
CA ASN A 340 -21.15 32.44 -4.00
C ASN A 340 -21.60 31.51 -2.86
N VAL A 341 -21.08 31.76 -1.65
CA VAL A 341 -21.39 31.03 -0.41
C VAL A 341 -21.81 31.99 0.70
N THR A 342 -22.17 31.46 1.87
CA THR A 342 -22.53 32.29 3.03
C THR A 342 -21.34 33.11 3.54
N ASP A 343 -21.59 34.22 4.22
CA ASP A 343 -20.51 35.05 4.75
C ASP A 343 -19.64 34.30 5.79
N LEU A 344 -20.24 33.38 6.54
CA LEU A 344 -19.52 32.50 7.47
C LEU A 344 -18.54 31.57 6.73
N ASP A 345 -18.95 31.01 5.61
CA ASP A 345 -18.10 30.16 4.76
C ASP A 345 -16.95 30.97 4.16
N LYS A 346 -17.22 32.19 3.67
CA LYS A 346 -16.18 33.10 3.16
C LYS A 346 -15.16 33.44 4.24
N GLN A 347 -15.61 33.74 5.45
CA GLN A 347 -14.72 34.02 6.57
C GLN A 347 -13.84 32.81 6.90
N THR A 348 -14.45 31.61 6.96
CA THR A 348 -13.72 30.36 7.18
C THR A 348 -12.67 30.11 6.10
N CYS A 349 -13.03 30.33 4.84
CA CYS A 349 -12.14 30.24 3.69
C CYS A 349 -10.95 31.18 3.82
N LEU A 350 -11.19 32.47 4.09
CA LEU A 350 -10.14 33.49 4.21
C LEU A 350 -9.16 33.17 5.34
N VAL A 351 -9.64 32.71 6.49
CA VAL A 351 -8.77 32.29 7.60
C VAL A 351 -7.88 31.12 7.20
N LYS A 352 -8.44 30.07 6.59
CA LYS A 352 -7.67 28.89 6.14
C LYS A 352 -6.65 29.25 5.07
N ALA A 353 -7.05 30.09 4.11
CA ALA A 353 -6.15 30.61 3.08
C ALA A 353 -4.98 31.38 3.68
N SER A 354 -5.26 32.27 4.65
CA SER A 354 -4.24 33.09 5.34
C SER A 354 -3.23 32.21 6.06
N LEU A 355 -3.71 31.17 6.76
CA LEU A 355 -2.86 30.23 7.47
C LEU A 355 -2.02 29.40 6.51
N ARG A 356 -2.59 28.93 5.41
CA ARG A 356 -1.87 28.07 4.44
C ARG A 356 -0.79 28.83 3.69
N SER A 357 -1.12 30.01 3.15
CA SER A 357 -0.22 30.87 2.38
C SER A 357 0.77 31.65 3.26
N SER A 358 0.53 31.69 4.58
CA SER A 358 1.24 32.59 5.49
C SER A 358 1.06 34.07 5.13
N ASP A 359 0.00 34.40 4.37
CA ASP A 359 -0.35 35.77 4.02
C ASP A 359 -1.52 36.24 4.90
N SER A 360 -1.21 37.11 5.85
CA SER A 360 -2.24 37.73 6.70
C SER A 360 -3.12 38.71 5.92
N GLY A 361 -2.76 39.11 4.69
CA GLY A 361 -3.50 40.03 3.84
C GLY A 361 -4.97 39.63 3.67
N PHE A 362 -5.25 38.33 3.54
CA PHE A 362 -6.63 37.83 3.42
C PHE A 362 -7.46 38.07 4.70
N CYS A 363 -6.84 38.13 5.88
CA CYS A 363 -7.53 38.47 7.13
C CYS A 363 -8.19 39.84 7.08
N SER A 364 -7.68 40.79 6.28
CA SER A 364 -8.26 42.13 6.17
C SER A 364 -9.67 42.15 5.59
N ASN A 365 -10.05 41.10 4.86
CA ASN A 365 -11.35 40.93 4.21
C ASN A 365 -12.42 40.34 5.14
N LEU A 366 -12.08 39.98 6.38
CA LEU A 366 -13.07 39.52 7.37
C LEU A 366 -13.98 40.68 7.81
N GLU A 367 -15.20 40.41 8.25
CA GLU A 367 -16.15 41.47 8.62
C GLU A 367 -15.91 41.99 10.04
N SER A 368 -15.79 41.08 11.01
CA SER A 368 -15.57 41.42 12.42
C SER A 368 -14.10 41.73 12.71
N ASN A 369 -13.85 42.79 13.50
CA ASN A 369 -12.51 43.10 14.01
C ASN A 369 -11.93 41.98 14.88
N GLU A 370 -12.78 41.21 15.56
CA GLU A 370 -12.36 40.06 16.37
C GLU A 370 -11.84 38.92 15.49
N ASP A 371 -12.52 38.63 14.37
CA ASP A 371 -12.08 37.61 13.41
C ASP A 371 -10.81 38.05 12.68
N LYS A 372 -10.70 39.34 12.32
CA LYS A 372 -9.45 39.93 11.79
C LYS A 372 -8.28 39.71 12.73
N TYR A 373 -8.48 40.02 14.02
CA TYR A 373 -7.46 39.81 15.05
C TYR A 373 -7.08 38.34 15.17
N THR A 374 -8.07 37.46 15.30
CA THR A 374 -7.85 36.02 15.49
C THR A 374 -7.11 35.42 14.30
N CYS A 375 -7.51 35.77 13.08
CA CYS A 375 -6.85 35.37 11.85
C CYS A 375 -5.39 35.85 11.81
N ALA A 376 -5.17 37.16 11.97
CA ALA A 376 -3.83 37.76 11.90
C ALA A 376 -2.89 37.21 12.98
N PHE A 377 -3.40 37.01 14.19
CA PHE A 377 -2.66 36.42 15.30
C PHE A 377 -2.26 34.96 15.00
N ASN A 378 -3.17 34.14 14.46
CA ASN A 378 -2.87 32.76 14.13
C ASN A 378 -1.83 32.64 13.01
N VAL A 379 -1.87 33.55 12.02
CA VAL A 379 -0.83 33.64 10.98
C VAL A 379 0.51 34.04 11.60
N ALA A 380 0.54 35.10 12.42
CA ALA A 380 1.73 35.56 13.13
C ALA A 380 2.36 34.46 14.00
N TYR A 381 1.51 33.69 14.68
CA TYR A 381 1.93 32.58 15.53
C TYR A 381 2.54 31.45 14.71
N LYS A 382 1.92 31.11 13.59
CA LYS A 382 2.40 30.03 12.70
C LYS A 382 3.74 30.38 12.06
N THR A 383 3.91 31.61 11.58
CA THR A 383 5.14 32.06 10.91
C THR A 383 6.22 32.53 11.89
N GLN A 384 5.86 32.80 13.14
CA GLN A 384 6.70 33.44 14.14
C GLN A 384 7.08 34.89 13.75
N GLU A 385 6.28 35.53 12.91
CA GLU A 385 6.56 36.87 12.41
C GLU A 385 5.49 37.87 12.89
N ALA A 386 5.87 38.78 13.78
CA ALA A 386 4.96 39.77 14.33
C ALA A 386 4.43 40.79 13.30
N ARG A 387 5.02 40.87 12.10
CA ARG A 387 4.55 41.76 11.03
C ARG A 387 3.10 41.48 10.63
N HIS A 388 2.62 40.25 10.77
CA HIS A 388 1.23 39.88 10.49
C HIS A 388 0.23 40.55 11.44
N CYS A 389 0.65 40.92 12.65
CA CYS A 389 -0.17 41.69 13.59
C CYS A 389 -0.49 43.11 13.07
N GLY A 390 0.23 43.61 12.06
CA GLY A 390 0.04 44.94 11.49
C GLY A 390 -1.32 45.17 10.83
N LEU A 391 -2.06 44.10 10.50
CA LEU A 391 -3.37 44.17 9.86
C LEU A 391 -4.54 44.28 10.85
N VAL A 392 -4.26 44.22 12.15
CA VAL A 392 -5.26 44.46 13.19
C VAL A 392 -5.53 45.98 13.25
N PHE A 393 -6.74 46.40 12.88
CA PHE A 393 -7.08 47.82 12.72
C PHE A 393 -6.87 48.63 14.02
N PRO A 394 -6.31 49.86 13.92
CA PRO A 394 -6.02 50.72 15.07
C PRO A 394 -7.25 51.27 15.80
N GLY A 395 -8.46 51.02 15.29
CA GLY A 395 -9.72 51.48 15.89
C GLY A 395 -10.06 50.83 17.24
N ASN A 396 -9.47 49.66 17.55
CA ASN A 396 -9.53 49.02 18.86
C ASN A 396 -8.14 49.10 19.51
N GLN A 397 -7.86 50.22 20.20
CA GLN A 397 -6.63 50.44 20.94
C GLN A 397 -6.25 49.19 21.75
N GLY A 398 -5.02 48.69 21.55
CA GLY A 398 -4.45 47.57 22.29
C GLY A 398 -4.61 46.18 21.67
N THR A 399 -5.41 46.00 20.60
CA THR A 399 -5.53 44.68 19.95
C THR A 399 -4.28 44.31 19.14
N ARG A 400 -3.73 45.25 18.36
CA ARG A 400 -2.46 45.06 17.65
C ARG A 400 -1.30 44.83 18.62
N GLU A 401 -1.19 45.68 19.64
CA GLU A 401 -0.13 45.63 20.64
C GLU A 401 -0.20 44.32 21.44
N ARG A 402 -1.41 43.83 21.75
CA ARG A 402 -1.62 42.51 22.36
C ARG A 402 -1.18 41.36 21.46
N CYS A 403 -1.44 41.43 20.15
CA CYS A 403 -0.93 40.43 19.19
C CYS A 403 0.60 40.39 19.22
N ILE A 404 1.26 41.55 19.10
CA ILE A 404 2.73 41.66 19.12
C ILE A 404 3.30 41.17 20.45
N HIS A 405 2.70 41.58 21.57
CA HIS A 405 3.06 41.12 22.91
C HIS A 405 3.01 39.60 23.03
N ASN A 406 1.89 38.98 22.64
CA ASN A 406 1.72 37.53 22.72
C ASN A 406 2.76 36.77 21.87
N ILE A 407 3.09 37.28 20.67
CA ILE A 407 4.12 36.70 19.81
C ILE A 407 5.51 36.85 20.44
N ALA A 408 5.87 38.06 20.88
CA ALA A 408 7.16 38.32 21.54
C ALA A 408 7.37 37.41 22.75
N VAL A 409 6.37 37.36 23.64
CA VAL A 409 6.41 36.58 24.89
C VAL A 409 6.49 35.08 24.60
N LYS A 410 5.74 34.58 23.61
CA LYS A 410 5.73 33.16 23.25
C LYS A 410 7.08 32.70 22.69
N PHE A 411 7.68 33.49 21.81
CA PHE A 411 8.94 33.13 21.12
C PHE A 411 10.19 33.71 21.79
N LYS A 412 10.02 34.44 22.90
CA LYS A 412 11.10 35.06 23.69
C LYS A 412 11.97 36.03 22.87
N ASP A 413 11.36 36.76 21.95
CA ASP A 413 12.05 37.70 21.08
C ASP A 413 11.84 39.16 21.54
N PRO A 414 12.85 39.79 22.17
CA PRO A 414 12.75 41.19 22.61
C PRO A 414 12.69 42.18 21.46
N ILE A 415 13.22 41.84 20.27
CA ILE A 415 13.19 42.71 19.09
C ILE A 415 11.73 42.90 18.64
N VAL A 416 10.90 41.87 18.77
CA VAL A 416 9.47 41.98 18.49
C VAL A 416 8.79 43.02 19.39
N CYS A 417 9.14 43.10 20.68
CA CYS A 417 8.59 44.13 21.57
C CYS A 417 8.96 45.56 21.14
N GLU A 418 10.10 45.76 20.48
CA GLU A 418 10.50 47.09 19.98
C GLU A 418 9.56 47.62 18.89
N THR A 419 8.81 46.74 18.23
CA THR A 419 7.80 47.10 17.20
C THR A 419 6.46 47.58 17.78
N VAL A 420 6.27 47.45 19.10
CA VAL A 420 5.10 47.97 19.83
C VAL A 420 5.19 49.50 19.88
N THR A 421 4.18 50.20 19.35
CA THR A 421 4.21 51.65 19.19
C THR A 421 3.85 52.41 20.46
N ASP A 422 2.95 51.86 21.28
CA ASP A 422 2.64 52.42 22.60
C ASP A 422 3.75 52.14 23.61
N LEU A 423 4.19 53.17 24.34
CA LEU A 423 5.31 53.06 25.27
C LEU A 423 4.99 52.20 26.51
N ASN A 424 3.74 52.24 26.98
CA ASN A 424 3.33 51.45 28.14
C ASN A 424 3.22 49.98 27.76
N ASP A 425 2.58 49.67 26.63
CA ASP A 425 2.47 48.28 26.14
C ASP A 425 3.86 47.69 25.82
N ARG A 426 4.79 48.51 25.30
CA ARG A 426 6.17 48.10 25.07
C ARG A 426 6.88 47.75 26.38
N ALA A 427 6.72 48.57 27.42
CA ALA A 427 7.29 48.30 28.73
C ALA A 427 6.73 46.99 29.32
N ILE A 428 5.42 46.78 29.22
CA ILE A 428 4.74 45.55 29.64
C ILE A 428 5.27 44.32 28.89
N CYS A 429 5.50 44.44 27.58
CA CYS A 429 6.09 43.38 26.75
C CYS A 429 7.49 42.99 27.21
N LEU A 430 8.38 43.98 27.41
CA LEU A 430 9.74 43.75 27.87
C LEU A 430 9.79 43.18 29.29
N GLU A 431 8.90 43.62 30.18
CA GLU A 431 8.77 43.09 31.54
C GLU A 431 8.31 41.62 31.54
N SER A 432 7.31 41.29 30.71
CA SER A 432 6.81 39.92 30.54
C SER A 432 7.91 38.96 30.06
N LEU A 433 8.82 39.44 29.20
CA LEU A 433 9.98 38.67 28.74
C LEU A 433 10.98 38.40 29.86
N LYS A 434 11.29 39.39 30.70
CA LYS A 434 12.20 39.23 31.86
C LYS A 434 11.65 38.21 32.85
N TYR A 435 10.36 38.31 33.18
CA TYR A 435 9.70 37.36 34.07
C TYR A 435 9.79 35.92 33.55
N ASN A 436 9.58 35.70 32.25
CA ASN A 436 9.69 34.38 31.62
C ASN A 436 11.13 33.86 31.47
N GLN A 437 12.15 34.69 31.68
CA GLN A 437 13.55 34.27 31.77
C GLN A 437 13.90 33.80 33.18
N GLU A 438 13.36 34.45 34.21
CA GLU A 438 13.61 34.14 35.63
C GLU A 438 12.91 32.85 36.12
N GLN A 439 11.86 32.40 35.43
CA GLN A 439 11.11 31.17 35.74
C GLN A 439 11.70 29.88 35.14
N LYS A 440 12.92 29.93 34.57
CA LYS A 440 13.66 28.77 34.06
C LYS A 440 14.92 28.58 34.88
#